data_AF-A0A511QKK3-F1
#
_entry.id   AF-A0A511QKK3-F1
#
_cell.length_a   1.000
_cell.length_b   1.000
_cell.length_c   1.000
_cell.angle_alpha   90.00
_cell.angle_beta   90.00
_cell.angle_gamma   90.00
#
_symmetry.space_group_name_H-M   'P 1'
#
loop_
_entity.id
_entity.type
_entity.pdbx_description
1 polymer ?
#
loop_
_entity_poly.entity_id
_entity_poly.type
_entity_poly.pdbx_seq_one_letter_code
_entity_poly.pdbx_strand_id
1 'polypeptide(L)' 'MEEFNAEKELKNLREKRKIQRKSKRYLASKLNKYGFQILALYCNGANTTEIHAWLLTNTKIKVARTTVYRWIKKHDQD' A
#
# COMPACT_ATOMS: atom_id res chain seq x y z
N MET A 1 28.84 -31.24 7.78
CA MET A 1 27.80 -30.19 7.73
C MET A 1 28.37 -29.09 6.86
N GLU A 2 27.70 -28.70 5.78
CA GLU A 2 28.13 -27.53 5.00
C GLU A 2 28.03 -26.28 5.87
N GLU A 3 29.10 -25.50 5.88
CA GLU A 3 29.19 -24.25 6.62
C GLU A 3 28.30 -23.19 5.95
N PHE A 4 27.37 -22.61 6.71
CA PHE A 4 26.43 -21.63 6.19
C PHE A 4 27.17 -20.34 5.80
N ASN A 5 27.23 -20.04 4.50
CA ASN A 5 27.80 -18.81 4.00
C ASN A 5 26.72 -17.72 3.86
N ALA A 6 26.65 -16.83 4.85
CA ALA A 6 25.66 -15.75 4.92
C ALA A 6 25.71 -14.77 3.74
N GLU A 7 26.90 -14.50 3.17
CA GLU A 7 27.07 -13.56 2.07
C GLU A 7 26.48 -14.09 0.77
N LYS A 8 26.74 -15.37 0.48
CA LYS A 8 26.19 -16.07 -0.67
C LYS A 8 24.66 -16.10 -0.61
N GLU A 9 24.10 -16.43 0.55
CA GLU A 9 22.65 -16.46 0.75
C GLU A 9 22.01 -15.07 0.63
N LEU A 10 22.65 -14.04 1.18
CA LEU A 10 22.17 -12.67 1.07
C LEU A 10 22.17 -12.17 -0.39
N LYS A 11 23.21 -12.51 -1.17
CA LYS A 11 23.29 -12.17 -2.59
C LYS A 11 22.16 -12.85 -3.38
N ASN A 12 21.97 -14.15 -3.15
CA ASN A 12 20.87 -14.91 -3.76
C ASN A 12 19.50 -14.31 -3.42
N LEU A 13 19.27 -13.91 -2.16
CA LEU A 13 18.03 -13.27 -1.72
C LEU A 13 17.80 -11.92 -2.41
N ARG A 14 18.84 -11.10 -2.55
CA ARG A 14 18.75 -9.78 -3.21
C ARG A 14 18.40 -9.92 -4.69
N GLU A 15 19.03 -10.86 -5.39
CA GLU A 15 18.76 -11.14 -6.80
C GLU A 15 17.33 -11.65 -7.00
N LYS A 16 16.89 -12.63 -6.20
CA LYS A 16 15.50 -13.13 -6.19
C LYS A 16 14.50 -12.00 -5.94
N ARG A 17 14.75 -11.12 -4.96
CA ARG A 17 13.90 -9.95 -4.67
C ARG A 17 13.87 -8.95 -5.83
N LYS A 18 14.98 -8.73 -6.53
CA LYS A 18 15.05 -7.81 -7.69
C LYS A 18 14.18 -8.31 -8.84
N ILE A 19 14.21 -9.62 -9.12
CA ILE A 19 13.37 -10.26 -10.15
C ILE A 19 11.89 -10.15 -9.77
N GLN A 20 11.53 -10.50 -8.53
CA GLN A 20 10.15 -10.40 -8.04
C GLN A 20 9.57 -8.98 -8.10
N ARG A 21 10.37 -7.95 -7.80
CA ARG A 21 9.93 -6.55 -7.88
C ARG A 21 9.67 -6.10 -9.32
N LYS A 22 10.42 -6.61 -10.30
CA LYS A 22 10.24 -6.30 -11.72
C LYS A 22 9.02 -6.99 -12.32
N SER A 23 8.75 -8.23 -11.92
CA SER A 23 7.63 -9.01 -12.46
C SER A 23 6.28 -8.67 -11.82
N LYS A 24 6.27 -8.08 -10.62
CA LYS A 24 5.04 -7.73 -9.93
C LYS A 24 4.40 -6.51 -10.60
N ARG A 25 3.43 -6.77 -11.48
CA ARG A 25 2.47 -5.76 -11.93
C ARG A 25 1.74 -5.27 -10.66
N TYR A 26 2.05 -4.06 -10.22
CA TYR A 26 1.39 -3.48 -9.04
C TYR A 26 -0.10 -3.42 -9.34
N LEU A 27 -0.88 -4.31 -8.71
CA LEU A 27 -2.33 -4.25 -8.78
C LEU A 27 -2.75 -2.88 -8.26
N ALA A 28 -3.61 -2.19 -9.01
CA ALA A 28 -4.18 -0.93 -8.61
C ALA A 28 -4.77 -1.08 -7.19
N SER A 29 -4.51 -0.09 -6.33
CA SER A 29 -5.03 -0.13 -4.95
C SER A 29 -6.55 -0.27 -5.00
N LYS A 30 -7.13 -1.09 -4.12
CA LYS A 30 -8.60 -1.18 -3.96
C LYS A 30 -9.21 0.18 -3.64
N LEU A 31 -8.44 1.08 -3.02
CA LEU A 31 -8.83 2.45 -2.73
C LEU A 31 -9.03 3.31 -3.99
N ASN A 32 -8.38 2.98 -5.12
CA ASN A 32 -8.55 3.72 -6.38
C ASN A 32 -10.01 3.75 -6.84
N LYS A 33 -10.78 2.68 -6.52
CA LYS A 33 -12.21 2.63 -6.82
C LYS A 33 -13.01 3.74 -6.13
N TYR A 34 -12.56 4.19 -4.97
CA TYR A 34 -13.21 5.24 -4.16
C TYR A 34 -12.31 6.47 -4.02
N GLY A 35 -11.36 6.66 -4.94
CA GLY A 35 -10.35 7.69 -4.83
C GLY A 35 -10.95 9.09 -4.78
N PHE A 36 -11.95 9.34 -5.61
CA PHE A 36 -12.71 10.60 -5.60
C PHE A 36 -13.32 10.90 -4.24
N GLN A 37 -14.03 9.93 -3.64
CA GLN A 37 -14.68 10.11 -2.34
C GLN A 37 -13.65 10.30 -1.22
N ILE A 38 -12.55 9.54 -1.25
CA ILE A 38 -11.47 9.66 -0.27
C ILE A 38 -10.86 11.06 -0.31
N LEU A 39 -10.52 11.56 -1.50
CA LEU A 39 -9.95 12.90 -1.67
C LEU A 39 -10.96 13.99 -1.33
N ALA A 40 -12.24 13.84 -1.72
CA ALA A 40 -13.29 14.78 -1.35
C ALA A 40 -13.43 14.90 0.17
N LEU A 41 -13.46 13.78 0.90
CA LEU A 41 -13.50 13.78 2.37
C LEU A 41 -12.26 14.47 2.96
N TYR A 42 -11.08 14.14 2.45
CA TYR A 42 -9.82 14.73 2.91
C TYR A 42 -9.75 16.24 2.66
N CYS A 43 -10.16 16.72 1.48
CA CYS A 43 -10.23 18.15 1.17
C CYS A 43 -11.25 18.91 2.03
N ASN A 44 -12.27 18.22 2.56
CA ASN A 44 -13.20 18.77 3.54
C ASN A 44 -12.69 18.68 4.99
N GLY A 45 -11.41 18.32 5.20
CA GLY A 45 -10.76 18.29 6.51
C GLY A 45 -10.88 16.96 7.25
N ALA A 46 -11.42 15.90 6.62
CA ALA A 46 -11.49 14.60 7.26
C ALA A 46 -10.09 14.01 7.49
N ASN A 47 -9.85 13.49 8.70
CA ASN A 47 -8.61 12.83 9.02
C ASN A 47 -8.61 11.36 8.53
N THR A 48 -7.44 10.72 8.55
CA THR A 48 -7.30 9.33 8.06
C THR A 48 -8.19 8.33 8.81
N THR A 49 -8.47 8.55 10.09
CA THR A 49 -9.33 7.67 10.88
C THR A 49 -10.79 7.78 10.45
N GLU A 50 -11.27 8.99 10.16
CA GLU A 50 -12.63 9.23 9.66
C GLU A 50 -12.83 8.66 8.26
N ILE A 51 -11.85 8.84 7.37
CA ILE A 51 -11.88 8.25 6.03
C ILE A 51 -11.86 6.72 6.11
N HIS A 52 -11.08 6.15 7.04
CA HIS A 52 -11.06 4.70 7.27
C HIS A 52 -12.41 4.19 7.79
N ALA A 53 -13.01 4.88 8.74
CA ALA A 53 -14.35 4.56 9.25
C ALA A 53 -15.39 4.63 8.12
N TRP A 54 -15.35 5.68 7.30
CA TRP A 54 -16.23 5.83 6.13
C TRP A 54 -16.07 4.68 5.14
N LEU A 55 -14.84 4.25 4.85
CA LEU A 55 -14.58 3.11 3.98
C LEU A 55 -15.15 1.80 4.55
N LEU A 56 -15.06 1.58 5.86
CA LEU A 56 -15.59 0.38 6.51
C LEU A 56 -17.13 0.35 6.54
N THR A 57 -17.77 1.50 6.72
CA THR A 57 -19.23 1.59 6.87
C THR A 57 -19.96 1.72 5.53
N ASN A 58 -19.38 2.45 4.56
CA ASN A 58 -20.02 2.75 3.28
C ASN A 58 -19.57 1.84 2.14
N THR A 59 -18.51 1.06 2.34
CA THR A 59 -17.97 0.17 1.31
C THR A 59 -17.66 -1.22 1.86
N LYS A 60 -17.40 -2.18 0.97
CA LYS A 60 -16.94 -3.53 1.34
C LYS A 60 -15.41 -3.61 1.50
N ILE A 61 -14.71 -2.48 1.49
CA ILE A 61 -13.24 -2.45 1.53
C ILE A 61 -12.76 -2.50 2.98
N LYS A 62 -12.04 -3.58 3.31
CA LYS A 62 -11.30 -3.72 4.57
C LYS A 62 -9.81 -3.50 4.28
N VAL A 63 -9.28 -2.35 4.69
CA VAL A 63 -7.85 -2.02 4.61
C VAL A 63 -7.36 -1.52 5.96
N ALA A 64 -6.05 -1.60 6.20
CA ALA A 64 -5.45 -0.95 7.37
C ALA A 64 -5.53 0.58 7.23
N ARG A 65 -5.70 1.29 8.35
CA ARG A 65 -5.66 2.76 8.40
C ARG A 65 -4.36 3.33 7.81
N THR A 66 -3.23 2.65 8.01
CA THR A 66 -1.94 3.02 7.42
C THR A 66 -1.91 2.93 5.89
N THR A 67 -2.72 2.04 5.30
CA THR A 67 -2.90 1.97 3.84
C THR A 67 -3.64 3.19 3.33
N VAL A 68 -4.67 3.66 4.06
CA VAL A 68 -5.39 4.91 3.73
C VAL A 68 -4.44 6.11 3.82
N TYR A 69 -3.66 6.23 4.90
CA TYR A 69 -2.66 7.29 5.05
C TYR A 69 -1.66 7.31 3.88
N ARG A 70 -1.06 6.15 3.57
CA ARG A 70 -0.08 6.04 2.47
C ARG A 70 -0.70 6.34 1.11
N TRP A 71 -1.97 5.96 0.92
CA TRP A 71 -2.68 6.22 -0.33
C TRP A 71 -2.97 7.71 -0.48
N ILE A 72 -3.50 8.38 0.55
CA ILE A 72 -3.74 9.82 0.54
C ILE A 72 -2.41 10.56 0.30
N LYS A 73 -1.36 10.27 1.07
CA LYS A 73 -0.05 10.92 0.90
C LYS A 73 0.52 10.81 -0.52
N LYS A 74 0.21 9.71 -1.22
CA LYS A 74 0.64 9.50 -2.60
C LYS A 74 -0.17 10.35 -3.60
N HIS A 75 -1.44 10.61 -3.32
CA HIS A 75 -2.41 11.22 -4.24
C HIS A 75 -2.81 12.66 -3.88
N ASP A 76 -2.38 13.16 -2.72
CA ASP A 76 -2.52 14.56 -2.27
C ASP A 76 -1.42 15.47 -2.87
N GLN A 77 -0.40 14.88 -3.51
CA GLN A 77 0.72 15.60 -4.11
C GLN A 77 0.63 15.67 -5.66
N ASP A 78 -0.51 15.25 -6.23
CA ASP A 78 -0.85 15.39 -7.65
C ASP A 78 -1.68 16.67 -7.86
#